data_AF-A0A1M6Y2Z8-F1
#
_entry.id   AF-A0A1M6Y2Z8-F1
#
_cell.length_a   1.000
_cell.length_b   1.000
_cell.length_c   1.000
_cell.angle_alpha   90.00
_cell.angle_beta   90.00
_cell.angle_gamma   90.00
#
_symmetry.space_group_name_H-M   'P 1'
#
loop_
_entity.id
_entity.type
_entity.pdbx_description
1 polymer ?
#
loop_
_entity_poly.entity_id
_entity_poly.type
_entity_poly.pdbx_seq_one_letter_code
_entity_poly.pdbx_strand_id
1 'polypeptide(L)' 'DVKALAVPVMRHRLVLSTEAELSDRSPVDVVEDLLDTVTPPNGVTDEVPVEGNADD' A
#
# COMPACT_ATOMS: atom_id res chain seq x y z
N ASP A 1 10.04 2.18 -1.58
CA ASP A 1 8.69 2.62 -1.94
C ASP A 1 7.72 1.49 -1.61
N VAL A 2 6.79 1.71 -0.67
CA VAL A 2 5.84 0.67 -0.22
C VAL A 2 4.84 0.32 -1.31
N LYS A 3 4.37 1.29 -2.09
CA LYS A 3 3.41 1.04 -3.17
C LYS A 3 4.05 0.22 -4.29
N ALA A 4 5.32 0.48 -4.60
CA ALA A 4 6.07 -0.33 -5.57
C ALA A 4 6.23 -1.80 -5.17
N LEU A 5 6.20 -2.12 -3.87
CA LEU A 5 6.34 -3.48 -3.35
C LEU A 5 5.01 -4.20 -3.14
N ALA A 6 3.87 -3.50 -3.23
CA ALA A 6 2.57 -4.04 -2.88
C ALA A 6 2.19 -5.25 -3.76
N VAL A 7 2.22 -5.10 -5.09
CA VAL A 7 1.88 -6.19 -6.03
C VAL A 7 2.80 -7.42 -5.88
N PRO A 8 4.14 -7.32 -5.93
CA PRO A 8 4.99 -8.50 -5.84
C PRO A 8 4.90 -9.24 -4.49
N VAL A 9 4.60 -8.52 -3.39
CA VAL A 9 4.42 -9.12 -2.07
C VAL A 9 3.03 -9.74 -1.92
N MET A 10 1.97 -9.03 -2.29
CA MET A 10 0.59 -9.44 -2.04
C MET A 10 0.11 -10.52 -3.00
N ARG A 11 0.62 -10.60 -4.24
CA ARG A 11 0.17 -11.61 -5.22
C ARG A 11 0.27 -13.06 -4.73
N HIS A 12 1.20 -13.32 -3.80
CA HIS A 12 1.44 -14.65 -3.22
C HIS A 12 0.76 -14.86 -1.87
N ARG A 13 0.23 -13.78 -1.28
CA ARG A 13 -0.33 -13.76 0.09
C ARG A 13 -1.84 -13.58 0.10
N LEU A 14 -2.40 -13.19 -1.04
CA LEU A 14 -3.82 -12.95 -1.19
C LEU A 14 -4.50 -14.25 -1.62
N VAL A 15 -5.48 -14.67 -0.84
CA VAL A 15 -6.32 -15.83 -1.15
C VAL A 15 -7.66 -15.31 -1.66
N LEU A 16 -8.03 -15.71 -2.87
CA LEU A 16 -9.29 -15.29 -3.48
C LEU A 16 -10.46 -16.09 -2.90
N SER A 17 -11.63 -15.45 -2.87
CA SER A 17 -12.88 -16.18 -2.64
C SER A 17 -13.32 -16.86 -3.94
N THR A 18 -14.17 -17.88 -3.82
CA THR A 18 -14.76 -18.57 -4.98
C THR A 18 -15.47 -17.59 -5.92
N GLU A 19 -16.16 -16.58 -5.39
CA GLU A 19 -16.83 -15.56 -6.19
C GLU A 19 -15.84 -14.75 -7.04
N ALA A 20 -14.69 -14.38 -6.46
CA ALA A 20 -13.68 -13.60 -7.17
C ALA A 20 -13.02 -14.42 -8.30
N GLU A 21 -12.74 -15.70 -8.05
CA GLU A 21 -12.21 -16.63 -9.06
C GLU A 21 -13.21 -16.84 -10.21
N LEU A 22 -14.50 -17.02 -9.91
CA LEU A 22 -15.56 -17.16 -10.91
C LEU A 22 -15.80 -15.86 -11.71
N SER A 23 -15.39 -14.72 -11.17
CA SER A 23 -15.50 -13.39 -11.80
C SER A 23 -14.24 -12.99 -12.57
N ASP A 24 -13.33 -13.95 -12.86
CA ASP A 24 -12.04 -13.71 -13.55
C ASP A 24 -11.17 -12.63 -12.88
N ARG A 25 -11.30 -12.43 -11.56
CA ARG A 25 -10.46 -11.49 -10.82
C ARG A 25 -9.14 -12.15 -10.45
N SER A 26 -8.03 -11.49 -10.74
CA SER A 26 -6.70 -11.92 -10.29
C SER A 26 -6.29 -11.21 -8.98
N PRO A 27 -5.33 -11.78 -8.21
CA PRO A 27 -4.75 -11.10 -7.06
C PRO A 27 -4.09 -9.76 -7.41
N VAL A 28 -3.63 -9.59 -8.66
CA VAL A 28 -3.03 -8.34 -9.13
C VAL A 28 -4.10 -7.27 -9.27
N ASP A 29 -5.20 -7.58 -9.96
CA ASP A 29 -6.32 -6.64 -10.17
C ASP A 29 -6.87 -6.13 -8.83
N VAL A 30 -7.02 -7.03 -7.85
CA VAL A 30 -7.52 -6.67 -6.51
C VAL A 30 -6.56 -5.71 -5.78
N VAL A 31 -5.25 -5.93 -5.90
CA VAL A 31 -4.25 -5.08 -5.23
C VAL A 31 -4.17 -3.71 -5.90
N GLU A 32 -4.21 -3.65 -7.24
CA GLU A 32 -4.21 -2.40 -7.99
C GLU A 32 -5.45 -1.56 -7.63
N ASP A 33 -6.64 -2.16 -7.67
CA ASP A 33 -7.89 -1.49 -7.27
C ASP A 33 -7.84 -0.98 -5.82
N LEU A 34 -7.24 -1.74 -4.90
CA LEU A 34 -7.09 -1.34 -3.50
C LEU A 34 -6.16 -0.13 -3.35
N LEU A 35 -5.03 -0.11 -4.06
CA LEU A 35 -4.05 0.98 -4.00
C LEU A 35 -4.61 2.30 -4.54
N ASP A 36 -5.53 2.22 -5.50
CA ASP A 36 -6.20 3.39 -6.09
C ASP A 36 -7.35 3.92 -5.22
N THR A 37 -8.00 3.06 -4.45
CA THR A 37 -9.19 3.43 -3.66
C THR A 37 -8.90 3.77 -2.20
N VAL A 38 -7.81 3.26 -1.64
CA VAL A 38 -7.47 3.49 -0.23
C VAL A 38 -6.61 4.74 -0.08
N THR A 39 -7.26 5.83 0.34
CA THR A 39 -6.55 7.03 0.78
C THR A 39 -5.84 6.76 2.11
N PRO A 40 -4.51 6.96 2.19
CA PRO A 40 -3.80 6.83 3.45
C PRO A 40 -4.28 7.87 4.47
N PRO A 41 -4.25 7.57 5.77
CA PRO A 41 -4.59 8.56 6.79
C PRO A 41 -3.67 9.78 6.66
N ASN A 42 -4.23 10.98 6.83
CA ASN A 42 -3.45 12.22 6.80
C ASN A 42 -2.42 12.20 7.95
N GLY A 43 -1.13 12.25 7.62
CA GLY A 43 -0.07 12.53 8.59
C GLY A 43 0.82 11.35 8.96
N VAL A 44 1.61 10.87 8.01
CA VAL A 44 3.03 10.57 8.28
C VAL A 44 3.81 11.20 7.15
N THR A 45 3.99 12.52 7.20
CA THR A 45 5.11 13.15 6.51
C THR A 45 6.36 12.77 7.30
N ASP A 46 7.34 12.16 6.65
CA ASP A 46 8.67 11.87 7.19
C ASP A 46 9.49 13.17 7.33
N GLU A 47 8.90 14.20 7.94
CA GLU A 47 9.60 15.41 8.32
C GLU A 47 10.12 15.20 9.74
N VAL A 48 11.34 14.66 9.82
CA VAL A 48 12.11 14.67 11.06
C VAL A 48 12.30 16.13 11.47
N PRO A 49 11.85 16.55 12.67
CA PRO A 49 12.12 17.91 13.13
C PRO A 49 13.63 18.04 13.32
N VAL A 50 14.27 18.90 12.54
CA VAL A 50 15.64 19.36 12.81
C VAL A 50 15.59 20.15 14.13
N GLU A 51 15.92 19.48 15.23
CA GLU A 51 16.20 20.15 16.50
C GLU A 51 17.41 21.07 16.29
N GLY A 52 17.16 22.37 16.21
CA GLY A 52 18.21 23.37 16.16
C GLY A 52 19.01 23.33 17.45
N ASN A 53 20.23 22.83 17.39
CA ASN A 53 21.26 23.12 18.38
C ASN A 53 21.47 24.64 18.38
N ALA A 54 20.93 25.33 19.38
CA ALA A 54 21.37 26.66 19.73
C ALA A 54 22.74 26.53 20.41
N ASP A 55 23.78 26.55 19.59
CA ASP A 55 25.15 26.91 19.95
C ASP A 55 25.26 28.43 19.72
N ASP A 56 25.20 29.23 20.80
CA ASP A 56 25.93 30.49 21.08
C ASP A 56 25.36 31.16 22.35
#